data_AF-A0A955DTL4-F1
#
_entry.id   AF-A0A955DTL4-F1
#
_cell.length_a   1.000
_cell.length_b   1.000
_cell.length_c   1.000
_cell.angle_alpha   90.00
_cell.angle_beta   90.00
_cell.angle_gamma   90.00
#
_symmetry.space_group_name_H-M   'P 1'
#
loop_
_entity.id
_entity.type
_entity.pdbx_description
1 polymer ?
#
loop_
_entity_poly.entity_id
_entity_poly.type
_entity_poly.pdbx_seq_one_letter_code
_entity_poly.pdbx_strand_id
1 'polypeptide(L)'
;QGIAEHRILSLDVEAFQGSALTDDIDVPKDREESEMADVPVTYVPARNLVMLSMALAIAETIGASDLFVGVNAIDYSGYPDCRPAFIRSFEATATLATRAGTEGGAFRVHAPLIESTKAEIIRQGVDLGVDYALTHSCYDPGVDGHACGRCDSCILRRRGFEQAGIDDPTVYV
;
A
#
# COMPACT_ATOMS: atom_id res chain seq x y z
N GLN A 1 21.25 4.30 -9.53
CA GLN A 1 20.40 4.51 -10.72
C GLN A 1 19.08 5.11 -10.25
N GLY A 2 18.52 6.04 -11.03
CA GLY A 2 17.26 6.72 -10.69
C GLY A 2 16.06 6.14 -11.44
N ILE A 3 14.90 6.79 -11.31
CA ILE A 3 13.66 6.44 -12.01
C ILE A 3 13.84 6.72 -13.51
N ALA A 4 13.62 5.71 -14.36
CA ALA A 4 13.71 5.84 -15.81
C ALA A 4 12.46 6.52 -16.42
N GLU A 5 11.29 6.24 -15.86
CA GLU A 5 10.00 6.77 -16.32
C GLU A 5 8.99 6.83 -15.16
N HIS A 6 8.12 7.84 -15.16
CA HIS A 6 6.98 7.95 -14.25
C HIS A 6 5.69 8.10 -15.08
N ARG A 7 4.72 7.21 -14.86
CA ARG A 7 3.42 7.21 -15.54
C ARG A 7 2.30 7.44 -14.54
N ILE A 8 1.34 8.27 -14.93
CA ILE A 8 0.11 8.51 -14.18
C ILE A 8 -1.03 7.87 -14.98
N LEU A 9 -1.75 6.92 -14.36
CA LEU A 9 -2.96 6.32 -14.92
C LEU A 9 -4.17 6.83 -14.13
N SER A 10 -5.15 7.36 -14.83
CA SER A 10 -6.42 7.75 -14.21
C SER A 10 -7.34 6.54 -14.16
N LEU A 11 -7.78 6.20 -12.94
CA LEU A 11 -8.87 5.27 -12.71
C LEU A 11 -10.06 6.04 -12.16
N ASP A 12 -11.24 5.69 -12.67
CA ASP A 12 -12.47 6.17 -12.08
C ASP A 12 -12.71 5.44 -10.76
N VAL A 13 -12.58 6.17 -9.65
CA VAL A 13 -12.77 5.64 -8.30
C VAL A 13 -14.23 5.36 -7.99
N GLU A 14 -15.17 5.96 -8.73
CA GLU A 14 -16.61 5.67 -8.61
C GLU A 14 -16.93 4.22 -9.01
N ALA A 15 -16.05 3.56 -9.77
CA ALA A 15 -16.19 2.13 -10.06
C ALA A 15 -15.92 1.23 -8.84
N PHE A 16 -15.35 1.78 -7.76
CA PHE A 16 -14.91 1.06 -6.55
C PHE A 16 -15.52 1.65 -5.27
N GLN A 17 -16.79 2.03 -5.33
CA GLN A 17 -17.59 2.44 -4.17
C GLN A 17 -17.72 1.31 -3.13
N GLY A 18 -18.09 1.69 -1.92
CA GLY A 18 -18.34 0.81 -0.77
C GLY A 18 -17.38 1.02 0.40
N SER A 19 -16.62 2.12 0.43
CA SER A 19 -15.60 2.39 1.45
C SER A 19 -15.57 3.85 1.90
N ALA A 20 -15.09 4.10 3.10
CA ALA A 20 -14.83 5.46 3.61
C ALA A 20 -13.74 6.24 2.85
N LEU A 21 -13.06 5.61 1.90
CA LEU A 21 -12.08 6.28 1.04
C LEU A 21 -12.62 6.58 -0.37
N THR A 22 -13.80 6.07 -0.70
CA THR A 22 -14.40 6.19 -2.05
C THR A 22 -15.85 6.67 -2.03
N ASP A 23 -16.52 6.68 -0.87
CA ASP A 23 -17.89 7.13 -0.66
C ASP A 23 -18.00 8.18 0.46
N ASP A 24 -19.20 8.74 0.59
CA ASP A 24 -19.64 9.60 1.70
C ASP A 24 -19.89 8.76 2.98
N ILE A 25 -18.80 8.20 3.52
CA ILE A 25 -18.78 7.44 4.77
C ILE A 25 -17.64 7.99 5.63
N ASP A 26 -17.95 8.31 6.89
CA ASP A 26 -16.96 8.84 7.82
C ASP A 26 -15.78 7.87 8.03
N VAL A 27 -14.55 8.41 7.96
CA VAL A 27 -13.34 7.67 8.32
C VAL A 27 -13.32 7.47 9.84
N PRO A 28 -13.27 6.22 10.35
CA PRO A 28 -13.21 5.95 11.78
C PRO A 28 -12.03 6.66 12.45
N LYS A 29 -12.28 7.19 13.65
CA LYS A 29 -11.32 7.92 14.47
C LYS A 29 -11.17 7.27 15.84
N ASP A 30 -9.97 7.37 16.40
CA ASP A 30 -9.64 7.00 17.78
C ASP A 30 -10.02 5.56 18.14
N ARG A 31 -9.94 4.64 17.16
CA ARG A 31 -10.16 3.21 17.39
C ARG A 31 -8.99 2.62 18.17
N GLU A 32 -9.30 1.72 19.08
CA GLU A 32 -8.28 0.92 19.76
C GLU A 32 -7.71 -0.11 18.78
N GLU A 33 -6.43 -0.47 18.92
CA GLU A 33 -5.79 -1.42 18.01
C GLU A 33 -6.48 -2.80 18.01
N SER A 34 -7.03 -3.21 19.15
CA SER A 34 -7.81 -4.45 19.26
C SER A 34 -9.06 -4.45 18.37
N GLU A 35 -9.56 -3.27 17.97
CA GLU A 35 -10.72 -3.09 17.10
C GLU A 35 -10.33 -3.01 15.61
N MET A 36 -9.02 -3.07 15.31
CA MET A 36 -8.46 -2.97 13.94
C MET A 36 -8.17 -4.34 13.31
N ALA A 37 -8.64 -5.43 13.94
CA ALA A 37 -8.36 -6.80 13.49
C ALA A 37 -9.16 -7.22 12.24
N ASP A 38 -10.38 -6.69 12.08
CA ASP A 38 -11.27 -6.97 10.96
C ASP A 38 -10.95 -6.09 9.73
N VAL A 39 -11.56 -6.40 8.59
CA VAL A 39 -11.50 -5.54 7.39
C VAL A 39 -12.20 -4.21 7.71
N PRO A 40 -11.48 -3.07 7.73
CA PRO A 40 -12.10 -1.80 8.08
C PRO A 40 -12.94 -1.26 6.92
N VAL A 41 -13.84 -0.30 7.22
CA VAL A 41 -14.57 0.44 6.18
C VAL A 41 -13.66 1.32 5.30
N THR A 42 -12.42 1.56 5.70
CA THR A 42 -11.38 2.19 4.85
C THR A 42 -10.78 1.23 3.82
N TYR A 43 -11.26 -0.02 3.74
CA TYR A 43 -10.93 -0.97 2.69
C TYR A 43 -11.62 -0.64 1.39
N VAL A 44 -10.84 -0.39 0.34
CA VAL A 44 -11.33 -0.34 -1.04
C VAL A 44 -11.28 -1.75 -1.63
N PRO A 45 -12.42 -2.36 -1.99
CA PRO A 45 -12.48 -3.75 -2.45
C PRO A 45 -11.54 -4.05 -3.62
N ALA A 46 -10.66 -5.04 -3.44
CA ALA A 46 -9.74 -5.58 -4.46
C ALA A 46 -8.83 -4.53 -5.15
N ARG A 47 -8.60 -3.39 -4.52
CA ARG A 47 -7.82 -2.28 -5.10
C ARG A 47 -6.41 -2.73 -5.50
N ASN A 48 -5.72 -3.52 -4.68
CA ASN A 48 -4.35 -3.92 -5.01
C ASN A 48 -4.32 -4.91 -6.19
N LEU A 49 -5.37 -5.71 -6.40
CA LEU A 49 -5.50 -6.57 -7.58
C LEU A 49 -5.59 -5.75 -8.86
N VAL A 50 -6.41 -4.69 -8.86
CA VAL A 50 -6.54 -3.79 -10.01
C VAL A 50 -5.20 -3.08 -10.27
N MET A 51 -4.56 -2.54 -9.23
CA MET A 51 -3.28 -1.86 -9.34
C MET A 51 -2.18 -2.78 -9.89
N LEU A 52 -2.06 -4.01 -9.37
CA LEU A 52 -1.11 -4.99 -9.88
C LEU A 52 -1.40 -5.40 -11.33
N SER A 53 -2.68 -5.50 -11.72
CA SER A 53 -3.08 -5.82 -13.10
C SER A 53 -2.64 -4.73 -14.08
N MET A 54 -2.79 -3.46 -13.69
CA MET A 54 -2.27 -2.34 -14.49
C MET A 54 -0.74 -2.33 -14.57
N ALA A 55 -0.07 -2.56 -13.43
CA ALA A 55 1.38 -2.65 -13.38
C ALA A 55 1.92 -3.77 -14.28
N LEU A 56 1.24 -4.93 -14.30
CA LEU A 56 1.55 -6.06 -15.18
C LEU A 56 1.40 -5.69 -16.65
N ALA A 57 0.28 -5.04 -17.03
CA ALA A 57 0.06 -4.59 -18.39
C ALA A 57 1.16 -3.63 -18.85
N ILE A 58 1.58 -2.70 -17.99
CA ILE A 58 2.72 -1.82 -18.28
C ILE A 58 4.02 -2.63 -18.39
N ALA A 59 4.31 -3.51 -17.43
CA ALA A 59 5.53 -4.30 -17.38
C ALA A 59 5.72 -5.09 -18.67
N GLU A 60 4.68 -5.74 -19.19
CA GLU A 60 4.74 -6.46 -20.46
C GLU A 60 5.08 -5.53 -21.64
N THR A 61 4.49 -4.33 -21.71
CA THR A 61 4.76 -3.37 -22.81
C THR A 61 6.20 -2.86 -22.84
N ILE A 62 6.88 -2.84 -21.69
CA ILE A 62 8.27 -2.35 -21.56
C ILE A 62 9.29 -3.50 -21.41
N GLY A 63 8.84 -4.76 -21.47
CA GLY A 63 9.69 -5.93 -21.29
C GLY A 63 10.25 -6.10 -19.88
N ALA A 64 9.55 -5.60 -18.87
CA ALA A 64 9.90 -5.80 -17.46
C ALA A 64 9.23 -7.07 -16.91
N SER A 65 9.97 -7.79 -16.05
CA SER A 65 9.51 -9.04 -15.43
C SER A 65 9.34 -8.93 -13.91
N ASP A 66 9.98 -7.94 -13.28
CA ASP A 66 9.92 -7.71 -11.85
C ASP A 66 8.90 -6.61 -11.53
N LEU A 67 7.88 -6.96 -10.74
CA LEU A 67 6.90 -6.03 -10.19
C LEU A 67 7.17 -5.84 -8.71
N PHE A 68 7.19 -4.60 -8.23
CA PHE A 68 7.36 -4.30 -6.80
C PHE A 68 6.07 -3.71 -6.24
N VAL A 69 5.66 -4.18 -5.06
CA VAL A 69 4.49 -3.66 -4.36
C VAL A 69 4.77 -3.53 -2.86
N GLY A 70 4.44 -2.38 -2.28
CA GLY A 70 4.67 -2.08 -0.86
C GLY A 70 3.58 -2.58 0.09
N VAL A 71 2.94 -3.73 -0.19
CA VAL A 71 1.93 -4.28 0.72
C VAL A 71 2.56 -4.77 2.02
N ASN A 72 1.78 -4.71 3.10
CA ASN A 72 2.16 -5.16 4.42
C ASN A 72 1.03 -6.01 5.01
N ALA A 73 1.35 -7.17 5.60
CA ALA A 73 0.36 -8.13 6.11
C ALA A 73 0.33 -8.25 7.64
N ILE A 74 1.30 -7.68 8.35
CA ILE A 74 1.40 -7.79 9.82
C ILE A 74 0.48 -6.78 10.51
N ASP A 75 0.62 -5.50 10.17
CA ASP A 75 -0.04 -4.42 10.92
C ASP A 75 -1.48 -4.17 10.46
N TYR A 76 -1.98 -4.98 9.51
CA TYR A 76 -3.29 -4.83 8.89
C TYR A 76 -3.86 -6.20 8.52
N SER A 77 -4.39 -6.92 9.52
CA SER A 77 -4.82 -8.32 9.38
C SER A 77 -6.05 -8.52 8.47
N GLY A 78 -6.83 -7.47 8.21
CA GLY A 78 -8.05 -7.55 7.43
C GLY A 78 -7.82 -7.77 5.92
N TYR A 79 -6.90 -7.03 5.30
CA TYR A 79 -6.87 -6.90 3.83
C TYR A 79 -6.51 -8.22 3.12
N PRO A 80 -7.44 -8.83 2.36
CA PRO A 80 -7.16 -10.11 1.69
C PRO A 80 -6.12 -9.96 0.57
N ASP A 81 -6.08 -8.79 -0.07
CA ASP A 81 -5.20 -8.43 -1.19
C ASP A 81 -3.83 -7.88 -0.77
N CYS A 82 -3.47 -8.02 0.51
CA CYS A 82 -2.11 -7.77 1.03
C CYS A 82 -1.39 -9.06 1.44
N ARG A 83 -2.06 -10.21 1.36
CA ARG A 83 -1.55 -11.47 1.93
C ARG A 83 -0.57 -12.18 0.99
N PRO A 84 0.42 -12.93 1.52
CA PRO A 84 1.36 -13.69 0.69
C PRO A 84 0.69 -14.67 -0.28
N ALA A 85 -0.47 -15.23 0.11
CA ALA A 85 -1.25 -16.12 -0.75
C ALA A 85 -1.78 -15.40 -2.01
N PHE A 86 -2.25 -14.16 -1.86
CA PHE A 86 -2.68 -13.34 -2.99
C PHE A 86 -1.48 -13.01 -3.90
N ILE A 87 -0.34 -12.58 -3.34
CA ILE A 87 0.86 -12.25 -4.13
C ILE A 87 1.32 -13.44 -4.97
N ARG A 88 1.42 -14.64 -4.38
CA ARG A 88 1.77 -15.87 -5.12
C ARG A 88 0.75 -16.23 -6.19
N SER A 89 -0.54 -16.09 -5.89
CA SER A 89 -1.60 -16.33 -6.87
C SER A 89 -1.52 -15.35 -8.03
N PHE A 90 -1.25 -14.07 -7.76
CA PHE A 90 -1.13 -13.05 -8.79
C PHE A 90 0.09 -13.30 -9.69
N GLU A 91 1.23 -13.71 -9.13
CA GLU A 91 2.42 -14.09 -9.92
C GLU A 91 2.12 -15.22 -10.91
N ALA A 92 1.38 -16.25 -10.47
CA ALA A 92 0.91 -17.31 -11.35
C ALA A 92 -0.07 -16.78 -12.43
N THR A 93 -1.01 -15.91 -12.03
CA THR A 93 -1.91 -15.23 -12.97
C THR A 93 -1.13 -14.42 -14.01
N ALA A 94 -0.10 -13.68 -13.60
CA ALA A 94 0.72 -12.87 -14.50
C ALA A 94 1.40 -13.70 -15.58
N THR A 95 1.91 -14.87 -15.20
CA THR A 95 2.50 -15.83 -16.16
C THR A 95 1.47 -16.37 -17.15
N LEU A 96 0.24 -16.63 -16.71
CA LEU A 96 -0.82 -17.17 -17.56
C LEU A 96 -1.49 -16.11 -18.46
N ALA A 97 -1.57 -14.87 -17.99
CA ALA A 97 -2.34 -13.81 -18.62
C ALA A 97 -1.58 -13.03 -19.71
N THR A 98 -0.28 -13.26 -19.85
CA THR A 98 0.61 -12.48 -20.72
C THR A 98 1.24 -13.33 -21.81
N ARG A 99 1.53 -12.72 -22.95
CA ARG A 99 2.29 -13.39 -24.02
C ARG A 99 3.71 -13.69 -23.54
N ALA A 100 4.34 -12.73 -22.87
CA ALA A 100 5.68 -12.90 -22.33
C ALA A 100 5.76 -14.11 -21.38
N GLY A 101 4.76 -14.30 -20.51
CA GLY A 101 4.70 -15.46 -19.60
C GLY A 101 4.47 -16.78 -20.33
N THR A 102 3.52 -16.82 -21.27
CA THR A 102 3.17 -18.04 -22.01
C THR A 102 4.25 -18.51 -22.99
N GLU A 103 5.14 -17.63 -23.46
CA GLU A 103 6.29 -17.98 -24.31
C GLU A 103 7.57 -18.34 -23.50
N GLY A 104 7.46 -18.52 -22.18
CA GLY A 104 8.54 -19.00 -21.31
C GLY A 104 9.22 -17.92 -20.47
N GLY A 105 8.73 -16.68 -20.50
CA GLY A 105 9.11 -15.65 -19.54
C GLY A 105 8.54 -15.93 -18.16
N ALA A 106 9.18 -15.38 -17.12
CA ALA A 106 8.70 -15.47 -15.75
C ALA A 106 8.47 -14.05 -15.21
N PHE A 107 7.29 -13.83 -14.64
CA PHE A 107 7.04 -12.62 -13.85
C PHE A 107 7.34 -12.91 -12.38
N ARG A 108 7.85 -11.91 -11.68
CA ARG A 108 8.10 -11.99 -10.24
C ARG A 108 7.48 -10.80 -9.53
N VAL A 109 6.71 -11.08 -8.49
CA VAL A 109 6.09 -10.05 -7.64
C VAL A 109 6.84 -9.95 -6.32
N HIS A 110 7.51 -8.83 -6.12
CA HIS A 110 8.27 -8.51 -4.93
C HIS A 110 7.42 -7.70 -3.95
N ALA A 111 7.16 -8.26 -2.78
CA ALA A 111 6.49 -7.58 -1.67
C ALA A 111 7.43 -7.51 -0.46
N PRO A 112 8.50 -6.68 -0.51
CA PRO A 112 9.59 -6.73 0.47
C PRO A 112 9.17 -6.36 1.89
N LEU A 113 8.04 -5.64 2.06
CA LEU A 113 7.55 -5.16 3.34
C LEU A 113 6.44 -6.06 3.93
N ILE A 114 6.12 -7.18 3.27
CA ILE A 114 4.93 -7.97 3.57
C ILE A 114 4.94 -8.55 4.99
N GLU A 115 6.13 -8.92 5.48
CA GLU A 115 6.40 -9.53 6.78
C GLU A 115 7.15 -8.58 7.74
N SER A 116 7.20 -7.28 7.43
CA SER A 116 7.86 -6.29 8.29
C SER A 116 6.85 -5.61 9.20
N THR A 117 7.23 -5.32 10.44
CA THR A 117 6.50 -4.38 11.30
C THR A 117 6.68 -2.94 10.81
N LYS A 118 5.77 -2.01 11.16
CA LYS A 118 5.97 -0.58 10.87
C LYS A 118 7.32 -0.05 11.36
N ALA A 119 7.76 -0.47 12.54
CA ALA A 119 9.03 -0.05 13.10
C ALA A 119 10.22 -0.50 12.23
N GLU A 120 10.20 -1.73 11.72
CA GLU A 120 11.22 -2.22 10.79
C GLU A 120 11.18 -1.48 9.45
N ILE A 121 9.98 -1.22 8.91
CA ILE A 121 9.81 -0.43 7.69
C ILE A 121 10.41 0.97 7.87
N ILE A 122 10.16 1.61 9.01
CA ILE A 122 10.67 2.95 9.32
C ILE A 122 12.19 2.96 9.43
N ARG A 123 12.78 2.02 10.19
CA ARG A 123 14.25 1.91 10.30
C ARG A 123 14.89 1.65 8.93
N GLN A 124 14.33 0.73 8.16
CA GLN A 124 14.83 0.44 6.81
C GLN A 124 14.73 1.67 5.88
N GLY A 125 13.65 2.43 5.94
CA GLY A 125 13.52 3.65 5.17
C GLY A 125 14.57 4.70 5.55
N VAL A 126 14.82 4.89 6.85
CA VAL A 126 15.88 5.80 7.33
C VAL A 126 17.26 5.33 6.87
N ASP A 127 17.56 4.03 6.98
CA ASP A 127 18.83 3.45 6.51
C ASP A 127 19.04 3.65 5.00
N LEU A 128 17.95 3.65 4.22
CA LEU A 128 17.96 3.92 2.79
C LEU A 128 17.94 5.42 2.44
N GLY A 129 17.88 6.31 3.43
CA GLY A 129 17.86 7.76 3.23
C GLY A 129 16.50 8.32 2.80
N VAL A 130 15.39 7.64 3.13
CA VAL A 130 14.03 8.14 2.89
C VAL A 130 13.75 9.36 3.76
N ASP A 131 13.37 10.46 3.12
CA ASP A 131 12.82 11.61 3.82
C ASP A 131 11.33 11.37 4.12
N TYR A 132 11.04 10.96 5.36
CA TYR A 132 9.68 10.70 5.80
C TYR A 132 8.79 11.95 5.87
N ALA A 133 9.35 13.16 5.84
CA ALA A 133 8.58 14.40 5.79
C ALA A 133 7.84 14.58 4.45
N LEU A 134 8.32 13.90 3.39
CA LEU A 134 7.69 13.91 2.07
C LEU A 134 6.56 12.88 1.92
N THR A 135 6.30 12.07 2.97
CA THR A 135 5.34 10.98 2.92
C THR A 135 4.01 11.36 3.56
N HIS A 136 2.91 10.78 3.07
CA HIS A 136 1.57 10.98 3.62
C HIS A 136 0.90 9.64 3.89
N SER A 137 0.27 9.52 5.06
CA SER A 137 -0.42 8.28 5.47
C SER A 137 -1.88 8.53 5.84
N CYS A 138 -2.28 9.75 6.18
CA CYS A 138 -3.60 10.06 6.71
C CYS A 138 -4.71 9.74 5.68
N TYR A 139 -5.81 9.18 6.15
CA TYR A 139 -7.00 8.91 5.31
C TYR A 139 -7.93 10.10 5.16
N ASP A 140 -7.88 11.03 6.10
CA ASP A 140 -8.78 12.18 6.14
C ASP A 140 -8.02 13.38 6.72
N PRO A 141 -7.16 14.01 5.89
CA PRO A 141 -6.35 15.15 6.30
C PRO A 141 -7.20 16.42 6.48
N GLY A 142 -6.68 17.36 7.28
CA GLY A 142 -7.27 18.69 7.42
C GLY A 142 -7.23 19.49 6.10
N VAL A 143 -7.91 20.64 6.10
CA VAL A 143 -7.98 21.53 4.91
C VAL A 143 -6.63 22.04 4.43
N ASP A 144 -5.64 22.07 5.32
CA ASP A 144 -4.24 22.44 5.07
C ASP A 144 -3.36 21.25 4.67
N GLY A 145 -3.94 20.05 4.58
CA GLY A 145 -3.24 18.81 4.26
C GLY A 145 -2.56 18.14 5.46
N HIS A 146 -2.64 18.72 6.66
CA HIS A 146 -2.06 18.10 7.86
C HIS A 146 -2.79 16.83 8.24
N ALA A 147 -2.05 15.87 8.77
CA ALA A 147 -2.61 14.58 9.16
C ALA A 147 -3.55 14.76 10.35
N CYS A 148 -4.78 14.20 10.31
CA CYS A 148 -5.75 14.36 11.40
C CYS A 148 -5.28 13.77 12.73
N GLY A 149 -4.31 12.86 12.70
CA GLY A 149 -3.76 12.27 13.92
C GLY A 149 -4.63 11.21 14.61
N ARG A 150 -5.83 10.97 14.07
CA ARG A 150 -6.89 10.21 14.75
C ARG A 150 -7.39 9.00 13.96
N CYS A 151 -7.18 8.95 12.65
CA CYS A 151 -7.52 7.75 11.88
C CYS A 151 -6.51 6.62 12.13
N ASP A 152 -6.93 5.38 11.90
CA ASP A 152 -6.10 4.17 11.98
C ASP A 152 -4.69 4.35 11.41
N SER A 153 -4.59 4.89 10.19
CA SER A 153 -3.30 5.06 9.52
C SER A 153 -2.38 6.05 10.25
N CYS A 154 -2.94 7.10 10.86
CA CYS A 154 -2.17 8.01 11.71
C CYS A 154 -1.71 7.35 13.01
N ILE A 155 -2.59 6.59 13.66
CA ILE A 155 -2.30 5.87 14.91
C ILE A 155 -1.17 4.87 14.69
N LEU A 156 -1.30 4.02 13.66
CA LEU A 156 -0.29 3.03 13.29
C LEU A 156 1.05 3.67 12.91
N ARG A 157 1.01 4.79 12.20
CA ARG A 157 2.22 5.52 11.84
C ARG A 157 2.97 6.01 13.08
N ARG A 158 2.29 6.75 13.98
CA ARG A 158 2.91 7.27 15.21
C ARG A 158 3.55 6.17 16.04
N ARG A 159 2.80 5.08 16.23
CA ARG A 159 3.29 3.91 16.97
C ARG A 159 4.49 3.27 16.28
N GLY A 160 4.48 3.19 14.95
CA GLY A 160 5.62 2.72 14.18
C GLY A 160 6.88 3.54 14.45
N PHE A 161 6.77 4.87 14.44
CA PHE A 161 7.90 5.78 14.73
C PHE A 161 8.37 5.67 16.19
N GLU A 162 7.44 5.65 17.13
CA GLU A 162 7.72 5.45 18.56
C GLU A 162 8.47 4.14 18.80
N GLN A 163 7.98 3.03 18.25
CA GLN A 163 8.64 1.72 18.35
C GLN A 163 9.98 1.69 17.61
N ALA A 164 10.12 2.44 16.52
CA ALA A 164 11.37 2.57 15.80
C ALA A 164 12.43 3.34 16.60
N GLY A 165 12.02 4.16 17.56
CA GLY A 165 12.89 5.09 18.29
C GLY A 165 13.32 6.27 17.43
N ILE A 166 12.48 6.67 16.47
CA ILE A 166 12.73 7.73 15.48
C ILE A 166 11.61 8.75 15.61
N ASP A 167 11.94 10.04 15.59
CA ASP A 167 10.94 11.11 15.63
C ASP A 167 10.09 11.09 14.34
N ASP A 168 8.76 11.14 14.48
CA ASP A 168 7.86 11.23 13.34
C ASP A 168 7.86 12.68 12.80
N PRO A 169 8.29 12.91 11.54
CA PRO A 169 8.32 14.26 10.97
C PRO A 169 6.94 14.76 10.51
N THR A 170 5.88 13.97 10.68
CA THR A 170 4.52 14.34 10.24
C THR A 170 3.99 15.55 10.99
N VAL A 171 3.44 16.50 10.23
CA VAL A 171 2.66 17.60 10.80
C VAL A 171 1.22 17.14 10.99
N TYR A 172 0.79 17.13 12.26
CA TYR A 172 -0.57 16.80 12.66
C TYR A 172 -1.40 18.06 12.96
N VAL A 173 -2.73 17.92 12.86
CA VAL A 173 -3.70 18.91 13.33
C VAL A 173 -3.71 19.00 14.86
#